data_AF-A0A6P0P7U4-F1
#
_entry.id   AF-A0A6P0P7U4-F1
#
_cell.length_a   1.000
_cell.length_b   1.000
_cell.length_c   1.000
_cell.angle_alpha   90.00
_cell.angle_beta   90.00
_cell.angle_gamma   90.00
#
_symmetry.space_group_name_H-M   'P 1'
#
loop_
_entity.id
_entity.type
_entity.pdbx_description
1 polymer ?
#
loop_
_entity_poly.entity_id
_entity_poly.type
_entity_poly.pdbx_seq_one_letter_code
_entity_poly.pdbx_strand_id
1 'polypeptide(L)'
;MIKLKTLVVNLGMIFASLFVGIAIAEVGARIAGLEGLKKMSESTHAEFYPTFHTIPHPVRGWEYRGNVSGWWTSEGKAYLEFNSHGLRGPEITKAKPENTLRIAVLGDSFTSAVQVSYQQTFVAVMQKELGKCTNLESQKVEVINFGVDGYGTAQQLLTLREKVWDFQPDIVLLAFFIGNDVTDNSRQLENNHYRPFFVYENGKLELDLSFRELTISQANRYMITTVDKLPTWLVNNVRILQIIKKVEADQRKRNAARHFENLQANNFREPPNSAWQEAWKITDELIGTMAKEVQEKGAEFKVAKVMTPMRVHPNQEWREGYMKIMNIQDWSYPTKRLQNLGETYNFSVIDLVEPFDDYVRENPVCVHGFKNTTMCTGHWNATGHKLAGEIIAENLCKRL
;
A
#
# COMPACT_ATOMS: atom_id res chain seq x y z
N MET A 1 -40.53 7.34 50.30
CA MET A 1 -39.44 6.46 50.80
C MET A 1 -39.53 5.00 50.35
N ILE A 2 -40.69 4.34 50.39
CA ILE A 2 -40.83 2.91 50.03
C ILE A 2 -40.47 2.63 48.55
N LYS A 3 -40.94 3.46 47.61
CA LYS A 3 -40.61 3.32 46.16
C LYS A 3 -39.11 3.44 45.87
N LEU A 4 -38.38 4.24 46.64
CA LEU A 4 -36.93 4.41 46.49
C LEU A 4 -36.17 3.18 46.98
N LYS A 5 -36.60 2.57 48.10
CA LYS A 5 -36.00 1.33 48.62
C LYS A 5 -36.16 0.16 47.63
N THR A 6 -37.36 -0.03 47.09
CA THR A 6 -37.61 -1.09 46.09
C THR A 6 -36.82 -0.87 44.80
N LEU A 7 -36.72 0.38 44.34
CA LEU A 7 -35.91 0.71 43.16
C LEU A 7 -34.43 0.38 43.38
N VAL A 8 -33.87 0.74 44.54
CA VAL A 8 -32.48 0.44 44.90
C VAL A 8 -32.22 -1.07 44.97
N VAL A 9 -33.13 -1.84 45.57
CA VAL A 9 -33.01 -3.31 45.64
C VAL A 9 -33.07 -3.94 44.25
N ASN A 10 -34.01 -3.52 43.41
CA ASN A 10 -34.15 -4.03 42.05
C ASN A 10 -32.93 -3.71 41.19
N LEU A 11 -32.42 -2.47 41.27
CA LEU A 11 -31.18 -2.08 40.59
C LEU A 11 -30.00 -2.91 41.10
N GLY A 12 -29.89 -3.11 42.41
CA GLY A 12 -28.84 -3.95 43.02
C GLY A 12 -28.88 -5.39 42.51
N MET A 13 -30.06 -6.01 42.41
CA MET A 13 -30.20 -7.36 41.85
C MET A 13 -29.80 -7.41 40.38
N ILE A 14 -30.22 -6.43 39.57
CA ILE A 14 -29.82 -6.34 38.15
C ILE A 14 -28.30 -6.24 38.02
N PHE A 15 -27.66 -5.38 38.79
CA PHE A 15 -26.20 -5.24 38.76
C PHE A 15 -25.47 -6.51 39.22
N ALA A 16 -25.95 -7.16 40.28
CA ALA A 16 -25.37 -8.41 40.77
C ALA A 16 -25.50 -9.54 39.74
N SER A 17 -26.67 -9.70 39.12
CA SER A 17 -26.89 -10.71 38.09
C SER A 17 -26.04 -10.46 36.84
N LEU A 18 -25.92 -9.20 36.40
CA LEU A 18 -25.03 -8.84 35.29
C LEU A 18 -23.57 -9.12 35.61
N PHE A 19 -23.12 -8.77 36.82
CA PHE A 19 -21.75 -9.03 37.26
C PHE A 19 -21.43 -10.53 37.27
N VAL A 20 -22.30 -11.35 37.85
CA VAL A 20 -22.14 -12.82 37.87
C VAL A 20 -22.12 -13.38 36.45
N GLY A 21 -23.03 -12.93 35.58
CA GLY A 21 -23.06 -13.35 34.18
C GLY A 21 -21.76 -13.02 33.44
N ILE A 22 -21.25 -11.79 33.59
CA ILE A 22 -19.98 -11.36 32.98
C ILE A 22 -18.80 -12.16 33.54
N ALA A 23 -18.77 -12.42 34.85
CA ALA A 23 -17.72 -13.20 35.49
C ALA A 23 -17.70 -14.65 34.98
N ILE A 24 -18.87 -15.29 34.85
CA ILE A 24 -18.99 -16.64 34.28
C ILE A 24 -18.51 -16.65 32.82
N ALA A 25 -18.92 -15.67 32.01
CA ALA A 25 -18.49 -15.57 30.61
C ALA A 25 -16.97 -15.34 30.48
N GLU A 26 -16.39 -14.54 31.38
CA GLU A 26 -14.95 -14.27 31.42
C GLU A 26 -14.15 -15.53 31.76
N VAL A 27 -14.58 -16.28 32.77
CA VAL A 27 -14.00 -17.58 33.14
C VAL A 27 -14.15 -18.58 31.99
N GLY A 28 -15.35 -18.67 31.40
CA GLY A 28 -15.62 -19.53 30.26
C GLY A 28 -14.72 -19.23 29.06
N ALA A 29 -14.55 -17.94 28.70
CA ALA A 29 -13.68 -17.53 27.61
C ALA A 29 -12.21 -17.91 27.85
N ARG A 30 -11.75 -17.84 29.10
CA ARG A 30 -10.39 -18.26 29.48
C ARG A 30 -10.21 -19.78 29.40
N ILE A 31 -11.16 -20.54 29.94
CA ILE A 31 -11.13 -22.01 29.88
C ILE A 31 -11.15 -22.49 28.42
N ALA A 32 -11.93 -21.85 27.57
CA ALA A 32 -12.01 -22.15 26.14
C ALA A 32 -10.77 -21.70 25.34
N GLY A 33 -9.78 -21.05 25.97
CA GLY A 33 -8.58 -20.56 25.28
C GLY A 33 -8.86 -19.49 24.21
N LEU A 34 -9.98 -18.77 24.32
CA LEU A 34 -10.31 -17.72 23.34
C LEU A 34 -9.37 -16.54 23.51
N GLU A 35 -8.50 -16.31 22.53
CA GLU A 35 -7.58 -15.18 22.52
C GLU A 35 -8.14 -13.99 21.74
N GLY A 36 -8.14 -12.84 22.41
CA GLY A 36 -8.49 -11.53 21.85
C GLY A 36 -7.28 -10.62 21.66
N LEU A 37 -7.54 -9.36 21.32
CA LEU A 37 -6.50 -8.34 21.17
C LEU A 37 -6.34 -7.54 22.47
N LYS A 38 -5.10 -7.38 22.93
CA LYS A 38 -4.77 -6.41 23.99
C LYS A 38 -4.91 -4.98 23.48
N LYS A 39 -5.17 -4.03 24.38
CA LYS A 39 -5.14 -2.60 24.04
C LYS A 39 -3.71 -2.19 23.68
N MET A 40 -3.60 -1.45 22.59
CA MET A 40 -2.35 -0.84 22.16
C MET A 40 -2.01 0.31 23.10
N SER A 41 -0.72 0.52 23.41
CA SER A 41 -0.32 1.78 24.04
C SER A 41 -0.71 2.91 23.09
N GLU A 42 -1.32 3.95 23.64
CA GLU A 42 -1.45 5.20 22.90
C GLU A 42 -0.01 5.64 22.61
N SER A 43 0.32 5.69 21.33
CA SER A 43 1.65 6.02 20.83
C SER A 43 1.53 7.24 19.94
N THR A 44 2.54 8.09 19.99
CA THR A 44 2.64 9.23 19.08
C THR A 44 3.13 8.79 17.71
N HIS A 45 3.12 9.71 16.75
CA HIS A 45 3.71 9.49 15.43
C HIS A 45 5.16 8.97 15.50
N ALA A 46 5.93 9.33 16.53
CA ALA A 46 7.32 8.88 16.68
C ALA A 46 7.47 7.42 17.18
N GLU A 47 6.39 6.79 17.65
CA GLU A 47 6.48 5.59 18.50
C GLU A 47 5.70 4.38 17.97
N PHE A 48 4.95 4.51 16.86
CA PHE A 48 4.12 3.42 16.33
C PHE A 48 4.70 2.76 15.08
N TYR A 49 4.71 1.42 15.11
CA TYR A 49 5.34 0.57 14.10
C TYR A 49 4.40 -0.61 13.79
N PRO A 50 3.67 -0.60 12.66
CA PRO A 50 2.70 -1.66 12.36
C PRO A 50 3.37 -3.00 12.06
N THR A 51 4.65 -2.99 11.71
CA THR A 51 5.43 -4.18 11.36
C THR A 51 6.83 -4.10 11.96
N PHE A 52 7.51 -5.24 12.08
CA PHE A 52 8.88 -5.32 12.62
C PHE A 52 9.92 -4.58 11.77
N HIS A 53 9.60 -4.32 10.50
CA HIS A 53 10.51 -3.76 9.51
C HIS A 53 10.22 -2.30 9.16
N THR A 54 9.17 -1.69 9.70
CA THR A 54 8.83 -0.28 9.43
C THR A 54 9.33 0.60 10.56
N ILE A 55 9.68 1.86 10.29
CA ILE A 55 9.99 2.95 11.24
C ILE A 55 9.43 4.31 10.79
N PRO A 56 9.05 5.24 11.69
CA PRO A 56 8.67 6.59 11.34
C PRO A 56 9.76 7.32 10.58
N HIS A 57 9.32 8.17 9.67
CA HIS A 57 10.18 9.05 8.91
C HIS A 57 9.57 10.45 8.92
N PRO A 58 10.31 11.50 9.29
CA PRO A 58 9.74 12.83 9.49
C PRO A 58 9.09 13.37 8.21
N VAL A 59 9.66 13.12 7.03
CA VAL A 59 9.13 13.64 5.76
C VAL A 59 8.14 12.68 5.09
N ARG A 60 8.54 11.42 4.90
CA ARG A 60 7.74 10.38 4.24
C ARG A 60 6.70 9.68 5.12
N GLY A 61 6.58 10.03 6.41
CA GLY A 61 5.70 9.37 7.38
C GLY A 61 6.31 8.09 7.96
N TRP A 62 6.72 7.16 7.10
CA TRP A 62 7.43 5.95 7.50
C TRP A 62 8.42 5.49 6.44
N GLU A 63 9.35 4.62 6.81
CA GLU A 63 10.26 3.91 5.91
C GLU A 63 10.58 2.52 6.47
N TYR A 64 11.39 1.74 5.76
CA TYR A 64 11.86 0.46 6.26
C TYR A 64 13.18 0.56 7.03
N ARG A 65 13.27 -0.21 8.11
CA ARG A 65 14.46 -0.37 8.94
C ARG A 65 15.51 -1.19 8.19
N GLY A 66 16.74 -0.71 8.15
CA GLY A 66 17.87 -1.48 7.62
C GLY A 66 18.33 -2.60 8.56
N ASN A 67 19.00 -3.61 8.01
CA ASN A 67 19.56 -4.75 8.75
C ASN A 67 18.53 -5.49 9.61
N VAL A 68 17.31 -5.66 9.10
CA VAL A 68 16.25 -6.40 9.77
C VAL A 68 15.72 -7.50 8.87
N SER A 69 15.35 -8.62 9.49
CA SER A 69 14.73 -9.73 8.81
C SER A 69 13.63 -10.36 9.66
N GLY A 70 12.70 -11.04 9.01
CA GLY A 70 11.58 -11.66 9.70
C GLY A 70 10.51 -12.21 8.77
N TRP A 71 9.59 -12.97 9.35
CA TRP A 71 8.50 -13.59 8.61
C TRP A 71 7.33 -12.61 8.41
N TRP A 72 6.88 -12.51 7.16
CA TRP A 72 5.57 -11.97 6.81
C TRP A 72 4.59 -13.11 6.57
N THR A 73 3.40 -13.03 7.18
CA THR A 73 2.37 -14.07 7.09
C THR A 73 0.95 -13.53 6.94
N SER A 74 0.76 -12.20 6.85
CA SER A 74 -0.58 -11.58 6.82
C SER A 74 -1.29 -11.82 5.48
N GLU A 75 -0.60 -11.65 4.37
CA GLU A 75 -1.08 -11.97 3.02
C GLU A 75 0.09 -12.56 2.25
N GLY A 76 -0.08 -13.78 1.73
CA GLY A 76 1.07 -14.56 1.28
C GLY A 76 1.96 -14.97 2.46
N LYS A 77 3.16 -15.46 2.14
CA LYS A 77 4.15 -15.86 3.13
C LYS A 77 5.54 -15.71 2.54
N ALA A 78 6.36 -14.87 3.18
CA ALA A 78 7.73 -14.64 2.76
C ALA A 78 8.64 -14.35 3.96
N TYR A 79 9.90 -14.74 3.85
CA TYR A 79 10.95 -14.22 4.71
C TYR A 79 11.44 -12.90 4.09
N LEU A 80 11.37 -11.82 4.86
CA LEU A 80 11.79 -10.49 4.43
C LEU A 80 13.19 -10.24 4.95
N GLU A 81 14.02 -9.63 4.10
CA GLU A 81 15.36 -9.16 4.42
C GLU A 81 15.52 -7.77 3.83
N PHE A 82 15.88 -6.81 4.69
CA PHE A 82 16.15 -5.43 4.31
C PHE A 82 17.62 -5.14 4.54
N ASN A 83 18.28 -4.62 3.49
CA ASN A 83 19.71 -4.36 3.48
C ASN A 83 20.09 -3.18 4.40
N SER A 84 21.37 -2.80 4.44
CA SER A 84 21.84 -1.73 5.35
C SER A 84 21.18 -0.38 5.12
N HIS A 85 20.60 -0.16 3.92
CA HIS A 85 19.90 1.04 3.52
C HIS A 85 18.38 0.97 3.76
N GLY A 86 17.86 -0.11 4.35
CA GLY A 86 16.42 -0.31 4.50
C GLY A 86 15.72 -0.52 3.16
N LEU A 87 16.43 -1.06 2.16
CA LEU A 87 15.84 -1.45 0.88
C LEU A 87 15.65 -2.97 0.87
N ARG A 88 14.58 -3.43 0.25
CA ARG A 88 14.33 -4.86 0.13
C ARG A 88 15.13 -5.45 -1.03
N GLY A 89 16.06 -6.33 -0.71
CA GLY A 89 16.94 -6.96 -1.70
C GLY A 89 18.37 -7.10 -1.20
N PRO A 90 19.31 -7.47 -2.09
CA PRO A 90 20.71 -7.59 -1.73
C PRO A 90 21.31 -6.24 -1.30
N GLU A 91 22.45 -6.32 -0.63
CA GLU A 91 23.26 -5.13 -0.36
C GLU A 91 23.74 -4.50 -1.67
N ILE A 92 23.75 -3.16 -1.71
CA ILE A 92 24.12 -2.41 -2.91
C ILE A 92 24.89 -1.15 -2.52
N THR A 93 25.97 -0.86 -3.22
CA THR A 93 26.77 0.33 -2.94
C THR A 93 26.13 1.57 -3.53
N LYS A 94 26.11 2.66 -2.76
CA LYS A 94 25.70 3.99 -3.24
C LYS A 94 26.53 4.44 -4.44
N ALA A 95 27.86 4.31 -4.35
CA ALA A 95 28.74 4.52 -5.50
C ALA A 95 28.37 3.52 -6.60
N LYS A 96 28.01 4.05 -7.78
CA LYS A 96 27.69 3.25 -8.96
C LYS A 96 28.96 2.61 -9.51
N PRO A 97 29.05 1.26 -9.60
CA PRO A 97 30.20 0.63 -10.23
C PRO A 97 30.33 1.06 -11.70
N GLU A 98 31.55 1.00 -12.22
CA GLU A 98 31.79 1.24 -13.65
C GLU A 98 30.97 0.28 -14.53
N ASN A 99 30.62 0.72 -15.72
CA ASN A 99 29.92 -0.10 -16.72
C ASN A 99 28.66 -0.79 -16.16
N THR A 100 27.89 -0.04 -15.37
CA THR A 100 26.66 -0.51 -14.72
C THR A 100 25.49 0.38 -15.10
N LEU A 101 24.40 -0.21 -15.59
CA LEU A 101 23.10 0.42 -15.74
C LEU A 101 22.36 0.27 -14.41
N ARG A 102 21.90 1.38 -13.84
CA ARG A 102 21.17 1.36 -12.59
C ARG A 102 19.75 1.88 -12.75
N ILE A 103 18.79 1.05 -12.35
CA ILE A 103 17.37 1.34 -12.45
C ILE A 103 16.80 1.47 -11.04
N ALA A 104 16.31 2.66 -10.69
CA ALA A 104 15.59 2.88 -9.44
C ALA A 104 14.10 2.67 -9.67
N VAL A 105 13.48 1.75 -8.92
CA VAL A 105 12.04 1.49 -8.99
C VAL A 105 11.34 2.11 -7.79
N LEU A 106 10.59 3.17 -8.04
CA LEU A 106 9.70 3.81 -7.06
C LEU A 106 8.33 3.13 -7.09
N GLY A 107 7.70 2.98 -5.94
CA GLY A 107 6.33 2.48 -5.90
C GLY A 107 5.87 2.21 -4.47
N ASP A 108 4.84 1.39 -4.38
CA ASP A 108 4.09 1.11 -3.16
C ASP A 108 4.29 -0.35 -2.72
N SER A 109 3.23 -0.98 -2.17
CA SER A 109 3.23 -2.38 -1.77
C SER A 109 3.41 -3.37 -2.93
N PHE A 110 3.06 -3.03 -4.17
CA PHE A 110 3.36 -3.88 -5.33
C PHE A 110 4.85 -3.90 -5.64
N THR A 111 5.57 -2.83 -5.31
CA THR A 111 7.02 -2.74 -5.48
C THR A 111 7.75 -3.32 -4.28
N SER A 112 7.32 -3.03 -3.06
CA SER A 112 7.85 -3.68 -1.85
C SER A 112 7.66 -5.20 -1.87
N ALA A 113 6.48 -5.65 -2.33
CA ALA A 113 6.14 -7.04 -2.65
C ALA A 113 6.24 -8.04 -1.48
N VAL A 114 5.98 -7.61 -0.23
CA VAL A 114 6.20 -8.39 1.01
C VAL A 114 5.49 -9.76 1.05
N GLN A 115 4.56 -10.00 0.15
CA GLN A 115 3.75 -11.20 0.05
C GLN A 115 4.49 -12.40 -0.59
N VAL A 116 5.56 -12.16 -1.37
CA VAL A 116 6.35 -13.19 -2.08
C VAL A 116 7.84 -13.16 -1.68
N SER A 117 8.60 -14.22 -1.95
CA SER A 117 10.06 -14.20 -1.69
C SER A 117 10.78 -13.18 -2.60
N TYR A 118 11.95 -12.70 -2.18
CA TYR A 118 12.68 -11.66 -2.93
C TYR A 118 12.87 -12.02 -4.42
N GLN A 119 13.29 -13.25 -4.71
CA GLN A 119 13.55 -13.72 -6.08
C GLN A 119 12.29 -13.78 -6.95
N GLN A 120 11.10 -13.78 -6.33
CA GLN A 120 9.81 -13.77 -7.02
C GLN A 120 9.27 -12.36 -7.23
N THR A 121 9.88 -11.33 -6.63
CA THR A 121 9.44 -9.94 -6.83
C THR A 121 9.69 -9.50 -8.27
N PHE A 122 8.84 -8.62 -8.80
CA PHE A 122 9.00 -8.16 -10.19
C PHE A 122 10.32 -7.41 -10.40
N VAL A 123 10.84 -6.76 -9.36
CA VAL A 123 12.15 -6.08 -9.36
C VAL A 123 13.29 -7.10 -9.56
N ALA A 124 13.28 -8.21 -8.82
CA ALA A 124 14.28 -9.25 -8.96
C ALA A 124 14.16 -10.00 -10.31
N VAL A 125 12.93 -10.25 -10.76
CA VAL A 125 12.66 -10.83 -12.08
C VAL A 125 13.17 -9.90 -13.18
N MET A 126 12.85 -8.61 -13.11
CA MET A 126 13.31 -7.61 -14.08
C MET A 126 14.84 -7.57 -14.16
N GLN A 127 15.54 -7.55 -13.02
CA GLN A 127 17.01 -7.60 -13.02
C GLN A 127 17.54 -8.85 -13.72
N LYS A 128 16.95 -10.02 -13.43
CA LYS A 128 17.35 -11.29 -14.04
C LYS A 128 17.13 -11.30 -15.54
N GLU A 129 15.99 -10.80 -16.02
CA GLU A 129 15.66 -10.78 -17.44
C GLU A 129 16.48 -9.73 -18.21
N LEU A 130 16.71 -8.55 -17.62
CA LEU A 130 17.62 -7.55 -18.20
C LEU A 130 19.07 -8.05 -18.29
N GLY A 131 19.52 -8.88 -17.35
CA GLY A 131 20.83 -9.53 -17.42
C GLY A 131 20.98 -10.54 -18.58
N LYS A 132 19.90 -10.87 -19.29
CA LYS A 132 19.91 -11.69 -20.52
C LYS A 132 19.71 -10.84 -21.79
N CYS A 133 19.55 -9.53 -21.64
CA CYS A 133 19.33 -8.64 -22.77
C CYS A 133 20.60 -8.55 -23.62
N THR A 134 20.49 -8.92 -24.90
CA THR A 134 21.64 -8.89 -25.84
C THR A 134 22.23 -7.48 -26.00
N ASN A 135 21.39 -6.45 -25.88
CA ASN A 135 21.82 -5.05 -25.99
C ASN A 135 22.62 -4.57 -24.77
N LEU A 136 22.64 -5.36 -23.68
CA LEU A 136 23.33 -5.06 -22.43
C LEU A 136 24.43 -6.10 -22.12
N GLU A 137 24.86 -6.91 -23.09
CA GLU A 137 25.80 -8.03 -22.86
C GLU A 137 27.10 -7.63 -22.15
N SER A 138 27.58 -6.40 -22.37
CA SER A 138 28.77 -5.88 -21.73
C SER A 138 28.48 -5.12 -20.44
N GLN A 139 27.23 -4.80 -20.10
CA GLN A 139 26.87 -3.91 -19.00
C GLN A 139 26.23 -4.68 -17.84
N LYS A 140 26.68 -4.42 -16.60
CA LYS A 140 26.00 -4.94 -15.42
C LYS A 140 24.68 -4.20 -15.22
N VAL A 141 23.60 -4.89 -14.90
CA VAL A 141 22.32 -4.26 -14.55
C VAL A 141 22.06 -4.39 -13.06
N GLU A 142 21.81 -3.25 -12.41
CA GLU A 142 21.36 -3.18 -11.01
C GLU A 142 19.96 -2.57 -10.97
N VAL A 143 19.00 -3.33 -10.47
CA VAL A 143 17.64 -2.85 -10.24
C VAL A 143 17.41 -2.70 -8.74
N ILE A 144 17.08 -1.48 -8.33
CA ILE A 144 16.98 -1.11 -6.91
C ILE A 144 15.52 -0.86 -6.55
N ASN A 145 15.05 -1.58 -5.54
CA ASN A 145 13.70 -1.47 -5.03
C ASN A 145 13.60 -0.35 -3.98
N PHE A 146 12.93 0.75 -4.34
CA PHE A 146 12.57 1.85 -3.43
C PHE A 146 11.08 1.84 -3.05
N GLY A 147 10.38 0.74 -3.33
CA GLY A 147 8.98 0.55 -2.96
C GLY A 147 8.80 0.41 -1.46
N VAL A 148 7.77 1.06 -0.92
CA VAL A 148 7.40 0.95 0.50
C VAL A 148 5.89 0.76 0.60
N ASP A 149 5.47 -0.20 1.43
CA ASP A 149 4.05 -0.50 1.61
C ASP A 149 3.27 0.75 2.03
N GLY A 150 2.15 0.99 1.32
CA GLY A 150 1.22 2.08 1.59
C GLY A 150 1.68 3.47 1.14
N TYR A 151 2.79 3.57 0.41
CA TYR A 151 3.20 4.82 -0.22
C TYR A 151 2.28 5.17 -1.39
N GLY A 152 1.91 6.46 -1.48
CA GLY A 152 1.36 7.06 -2.69
C GLY A 152 2.37 7.93 -3.43
N THR A 153 1.95 8.55 -4.53
CA THR A 153 2.81 9.39 -5.39
C THR A 153 3.51 10.54 -4.67
N ALA A 154 2.89 11.17 -3.66
CA ALA A 154 3.56 12.14 -2.80
C ALA A 154 4.81 11.57 -2.11
N GLN A 155 4.69 10.39 -1.50
CA GLN A 155 5.81 9.72 -0.82
C GLN A 155 6.84 9.18 -1.82
N GLN A 156 6.41 8.77 -3.01
CA GLN A 156 7.30 8.35 -4.10
C GLN A 156 8.18 9.52 -4.58
N LEU A 157 7.62 10.73 -4.78
CA LEU A 157 8.41 11.94 -5.08
C LEU A 157 9.39 12.29 -3.96
N LEU A 158 8.95 12.22 -2.69
CA LEU A 158 9.83 12.48 -1.56
C LEU A 158 10.96 11.44 -1.46
N THR A 159 10.70 10.18 -1.80
CA THR A 159 11.71 9.12 -1.85
C THR A 159 12.72 9.35 -2.96
N LEU A 160 12.27 9.83 -4.13
CA LEU A 160 13.14 10.27 -5.21
C LEU A 160 14.16 11.31 -4.69
N ARG A 161 13.65 12.36 -4.04
CA ARG A 161 14.45 13.50 -3.56
C ARG A 161 15.39 13.14 -2.42
N GLU A 162 14.94 12.34 -1.44
CA GLU A 162 15.71 12.05 -0.23
C GLU A 162 16.66 10.85 -0.34
N LYS A 163 16.38 9.89 -1.24
CA LYS A 163 17.04 8.58 -1.18
C LYS A 163 17.51 8.03 -2.52
N VAL A 164 16.75 8.21 -3.60
CA VAL A 164 17.09 7.60 -4.89
C VAL A 164 18.40 8.15 -5.47
N TRP A 165 18.62 9.46 -5.36
CA TRP A 165 19.79 10.12 -5.97
C TRP A 165 21.14 9.70 -5.35
N ASP A 166 21.14 9.21 -4.11
CA ASP A 166 22.32 8.61 -3.48
C ASP A 166 22.88 7.42 -4.28
N PHE A 167 22.03 6.80 -5.10
CA PHE A 167 22.38 5.65 -5.92
C PHE A 167 22.57 6.02 -7.38
N GLN A 168 22.56 7.29 -7.81
CA GLN A 168 22.96 7.68 -9.18
C GLN A 168 22.29 6.83 -10.31
N PRO A 169 20.95 6.65 -10.30
CA PRO A 169 20.27 5.85 -11.30
C PRO A 169 20.39 6.47 -12.70
N ASP A 170 20.38 5.61 -13.72
CA ASP A 170 20.27 5.98 -15.14
C ASP A 170 18.80 5.99 -15.58
N ILE A 171 17.96 5.17 -14.95
CA ILE A 171 16.52 5.11 -15.19
C ILE A 171 15.79 5.16 -13.85
N VAL A 172 14.76 6.00 -13.76
CA VAL A 172 13.79 5.98 -12.67
C VAL A 172 12.46 5.48 -13.21
N LEU A 173 12.04 4.31 -12.73
CA LEU A 173 10.78 3.67 -13.06
C LEU A 173 9.78 3.89 -11.92
N LEU A 174 8.70 4.62 -12.18
CA LEU A 174 7.57 4.75 -11.28
C LEU A 174 6.58 3.63 -11.53
N ALA A 175 6.45 2.68 -10.61
CA ALA A 175 5.37 1.71 -10.59
C ALA A 175 4.11 2.36 -9.99
N PHE A 176 3.29 2.95 -10.87
CA PHE A 176 2.09 3.69 -10.50
C PHE A 176 0.89 2.75 -10.34
N PHE A 177 0.40 2.57 -9.12
CA PHE A 177 -0.77 1.75 -8.82
C PHE A 177 -2.04 2.58 -8.81
N ILE A 178 -2.88 2.32 -9.82
CA ILE A 178 -4.17 3.00 -9.98
C ILE A 178 -5.15 2.74 -8.83
N GLY A 179 -4.89 1.77 -7.96
CA GLY A 179 -5.77 1.46 -6.85
C GLY A 179 -5.71 2.45 -5.68
N ASN A 180 -4.58 3.10 -5.43
CA ASN A 180 -4.41 4.01 -4.29
C ASN A 180 -3.71 5.33 -4.66
N ASP A 181 -2.81 5.35 -5.63
CA ASP A 181 -1.89 6.50 -5.83
C ASP A 181 -2.61 7.84 -6.03
N VAL A 182 -3.81 7.83 -6.62
CA VAL A 182 -4.67 9.01 -6.78
C VAL A 182 -5.35 9.39 -5.46
N THR A 183 -5.98 8.42 -4.79
CA THR A 183 -6.70 8.67 -3.52
C THR A 183 -5.77 9.12 -2.41
N ASP A 184 -4.53 8.61 -2.43
CA ASP A 184 -3.48 8.90 -1.46
C ASP A 184 -3.09 10.39 -1.44
N ASN A 185 -3.37 11.12 -2.53
CA ASN A 185 -3.12 12.55 -2.66
C ASN A 185 -4.27 13.43 -2.13
N SER A 186 -5.37 12.86 -1.63
CA SER A 186 -6.52 13.62 -1.14
C SER A 186 -6.84 13.30 0.31
N ARG A 187 -6.78 14.31 1.18
CA ARG A 187 -7.23 14.18 2.58
C ARG A 187 -8.70 13.78 2.71
N GLN A 188 -9.51 14.11 1.71
CA GLN A 188 -10.95 13.82 1.71
C GLN A 188 -11.24 12.36 1.32
N LEU A 189 -10.37 11.73 0.54
CA LEU A 189 -10.53 10.37 0.04
C LEU A 189 -9.73 9.35 0.87
N GLU A 190 -8.52 9.70 1.28
CA GLU A 190 -7.66 8.86 2.10
C GLU A 190 -8.15 8.82 3.56
N ASN A 191 -8.13 7.65 4.17
CA ASN A 191 -8.51 7.42 5.57
C ASN A 191 -7.31 7.35 6.53
N ASN A 192 -6.13 7.06 6.00
CA ASN A 192 -4.86 7.04 6.69
C ASN A 192 -4.11 8.35 6.44
N HIS A 193 -4.41 9.35 7.25
CA HIS A 193 -3.73 10.66 7.27
C HIS A 193 -2.35 10.62 7.93
N TYR A 194 -1.82 9.45 8.25
CA TYR A 194 -0.45 9.26 8.76
C TYR A 194 0.63 9.50 7.68
N ARG A 195 0.44 10.43 6.75
CA ARG A 195 1.28 10.60 5.56
C ARG A 195 1.43 12.06 5.15
N PRO A 196 2.50 12.43 4.43
CA PRO A 196 2.59 13.74 3.80
C PRO A 196 1.50 13.88 2.74
N PHE A 197 0.98 15.10 2.62
CA PHE A 197 0.12 15.51 1.51
C PHE A 197 0.78 16.65 0.76
N PHE A 198 0.40 16.83 -0.49
CA PHE A 198 0.60 18.11 -1.18
C PHE A 198 -0.76 18.81 -1.28
N VAL A 199 -0.78 20.11 -1.03
CA VAL A 199 -2.01 20.92 -1.02
C VAL A 199 -1.79 22.22 -1.79
N TYR A 200 -2.85 22.76 -2.40
CA TYR A 200 -2.74 24.07 -3.03
C TYR A 200 -2.83 25.18 -1.99
N GLU A 201 -1.75 25.94 -1.85
CA GLU A 201 -1.73 27.20 -1.10
C GLU A 201 -1.37 28.34 -2.05
N ASN A 202 -2.22 29.36 -2.12
CA ASN A 202 -2.03 30.52 -3.01
C ASN A 202 -1.74 30.14 -4.48
N GLY A 203 -2.37 29.06 -4.96
CA GLY A 203 -2.21 28.57 -6.33
C GLY A 203 -0.93 27.76 -6.60
N LYS A 204 -0.12 27.48 -5.57
CA LYS A 204 1.07 26.64 -5.66
C LYS A 204 0.88 25.34 -4.89
N LEU A 205 1.47 24.27 -5.40
CA LEU A 205 1.46 22.97 -4.75
C LEU A 205 2.54 22.94 -3.66
N GLU A 206 2.12 22.92 -2.39
CA GLU A 206 3.00 22.97 -1.23
C GLU A 206 2.96 21.65 -0.46
N LEU A 207 4.11 21.25 0.10
CA LEU A 207 4.23 20.04 0.92
C LEU A 207 3.66 20.30 2.32
N ASP A 208 2.65 19.54 2.69
CA ASP A 208 2.06 19.57 4.03
C ASP A 208 2.48 18.35 4.87
N LEU A 209 3.10 18.67 6.01
CA LEU A 209 3.66 17.74 6.99
C LEU A 209 2.86 17.73 8.30
N SER A 210 1.65 18.29 8.31
CA SER A 210 0.76 18.35 9.48
C SER A 210 0.43 17.00 10.10
N PHE A 211 0.63 15.90 9.36
CA PHE A 211 0.48 14.54 9.88
C PHE A 211 1.37 14.24 11.10
N ARG A 212 2.50 14.96 11.27
CA ARG A 212 3.43 14.82 12.39
C ARG A 212 2.79 15.12 13.74
N GLU A 213 1.79 16.00 13.75
CA GLU A 213 1.08 16.44 14.94
C GLU A 213 -0.15 15.56 15.27
N LEU A 214 -0.44 14.55 14.44
CA LEU A 214 -1.58 13.67 14.62
C LEU A 214 -1.23 12.53 15.58
N THR A 215 -2.12 12.28 16.55
CA THR A 215 -2.17 11.00 17.25
C THR A 215 -2.65 9.90 16.30
N ILE A 216 -2.36 8.63 16.61
CA ILE A 216 -2.83 7.48 15.81
C ILE A 216 -4.35 7.50 15.61
N SER A 217 -5.08 7.90 16.65
CA SER A 217 -6.54 7.98 16.61
C SER A 217 -7.06 9.04 15.63
N GLN A 218 -6.31 10.14 15.47
CA GLN A 218 -6.62 11.19 14.51
C GLN A 218 -6.14 10.81 13.10
N ALA A 219 -5.01 10.13 12.99
CA ALA A 219 -4.40 9.77 11.71
C ALA A 219 -5.13 8.63 10.99
N ASN A 220 -5.77 7.70 11.69
CA ASN A 220 -6.46 6.58 11.01
C ASN A 220 -7.74 6.14 11.74
N ARG A 221 -8.88 6.46 11.13
CA ARG A 221 -10.22 6.18 11.68
C ARG A 221 -10.56 4.68 11.82
N TYR A 222 -9.87 3.80 11.10
CA TYR A 222 -10.14 2.36 11.11
C TYR A 222 -9.22 1.59 12.07
N MET A 223 -8.16 2.22 12.56
CA MET A 223 -7.17 1.60 13.46
C MET A 223 -7.66 1.48 14.92
N ILE A 224 -8.42 2.46 15.41
CA ILE A 224 -8.83 2.52 16.82
C ILE A 224 -10.25 1.97 17.01
N THR A 225 -10.42 1.05 17.97
CA THR A 225 -11.72 0.46 18.32
C THR A 225 -12.42 1.26 19.42
N THR A 226 -13.72 1.03 19.63
CA THR A 226 -14.44 1.64 20.77
C THR A 226 -13.88 1.18 22.11
N VAL A 227 -13.41 -0.07 22.18
CA VAL A 227 -12.75 -0.64 23.36
C VAL A 227 -11.44 0.08 23.70
N ASP A 228 -10.75 0.67 22.72
CA ASP A 228 -9.52 1.45 22.97
C ASP A 228 -9.77 2.73 23.79
N LYS A 229 -11.02 3.20 23.89
CA LYS A 229 -11.39 4.32 24.77
C LYS A 229 -11.40 3.95 26.26
N LEU A 230 -11.38 2.66 26.60
CA LEU A 230 -11.35 2.18 27.98
C LEU A 230 -9.91 2.19 28.55
N PRO A 231 -9.74 2.21 29.89
CA PRO A 231 -8.41 2.14 30.51
C PRO A 231 -7.62 0.90 30.09
N THR A 232 -6.32 1.05 29.84
CA THR A 232 -5.44 -0.03 29.36
C THR A 232 -5.40 -1.23 30.29
N TRP A 233 -5.34 -0.99 31.60
CA TRP A 233 -5.37 -2.07 32.58
C TRP A 233 -6.66 -2.90 32.47
N LEU A 234 -7.80 -2.27 32.22
CA LEU A 234 -9.09 -2.95 32.12
C LEU A 234 -9.14 -3.85 30.89
N VAL A 235 -8.80 -3.31 29.70
CA VAL A 235 -8.80 -4.09 28.45
C VAL A 235 -7.77 -5.23 28.51
N ASN A 236 -6.61 -4.99 29.10
CA ASN A 236 -5.54 -5.99 29.16
C ASN A 236 -5.79 -7.09 30.20
N ASN A 237 -6.69 -6.87 31.17
CA ASN A 237 -7.03 -7.86 32.19
C ASN A 237 -8.40 -8.53 32.00
N VAL A 238 -9.28 -8.02 31.12
CA VAL A 238 -10.60 -8.61 30.85
C VAL A 238 -10.63 -9.24 29.46
N ARG A 239 -10.78 -10.56 29.39
CA ARG A 239 -10.75 -11.34 28.15
C ARG A 239 -11.91 -11.02 27.23
N ILE A 240 -13.12 -10.83 27.78
CA ILE A 240 -14.29 -10.43 26.99
C ILE A 240 -14.00 -9.14 26.20
N LEU A 241 -13.38 -8.13 26.82
CA LEU A 241 -13.04 -6.88 26.14
C LEU A 241 -12.01 -7.08 25.03
N GLN A 242 -11.04 -7.99 25.22
CA GLN A 242 -10.06 -8.33 24.19
C GLN A 242 -10.73 -9.01 22.99
N ILE A 243 -11.70 -9.88 23.23
CA ILE A 243 -12.48 -10.55 22.18
C ILE A 243 -13.33 -9.51 21.43
N ILE A 244 -14.04 -8.63 22.16
CA ILE A 244 -14.81 -7.54 21.54
C ILE A 244 -13.90 -6.65 20.69
N LYS A 245 -12.71 -6.28 21.20
CA LYS A 245 -11.72 -5.51 20.46
C LYS A 245 -11.30 -6.22 19.18
N LYS A 246 -11.04 -7.53 19.22
CA LYS A 246 -10.70 -8.34 18.05
C LYS A 246 -11.82 -8.30 17.00
N VAL A 247 -13.05 -8.59 17.41
CA VAL A 247 -14.22 -8.57 16.53
C VAL A 247 -14.43 -7.20 15.90
N GLU A 248 -14.30 -6.12 16.69
CA GLU A 248 -14.45 -4.76 16.19
C GLU A 248 -13.33 -4.37 15.22
N ALA A 249 -12.07 -4.73 15.53
CA ALA A 249 -10.94 -4.49 14.64
C ALA A 249 -11.11 -5.23 13.31
N ASP A 250 -11.53 -6.49 13.33
CA ASP A 250 -11.82 -7.28 12.12
C ASP A 250 -12.95 -6.66 11.30
N GLN A 251 -14.02 -6.18 11.96
CA GLN A 251 -15.12 -5.50 11.28
C GLN A 251 -14.67 -4.17 10.66
N ARG A 252 -13.87 -3.37 11.37
CA ARG A 252 -13.31 -2.11 10.85
C ARG A 252 -12.39 -2.37 9.66
N LYS A 253 -11.56 -3.42 9.71
CA LYS A 253 -10.71 -3.85 8.60
C LYS A 253 -11.55 -4.20 7.36
N ARG A 254 -12.63 -4.96 7.53
CA ARG A 254 -13.58 -5.27 6.43
C ARG A 254 -14.24 -4.01 5.86
N ASN A 255 -14.65 -3.08 6.72
CA ASN A 255 -15.25 -1.82 6.30
C ASN A 255 -14.25 -0.95 5.52
N ALA A 256 -13.00 -0.89 5.98
CA ALA A 256 -11.91 -0.18 5.29
C ALA A 256 -11.66 -0.78 3.90
N ALA A 257 -11.57 -2.11 3.79
CA ALA A 257 -11.38 -2.78 2.51
C ALA A 257 -12.54 -2.51 1.52
N ARG A 258 -13.79 -2.56 1.98
CA ARG A 258 -14.97 -2.25 1.14
C ARG A 258 -14.99 -0.77 0.73
N HIS A 259 -14.62 0.13 1.63
CA HIS A 259 -14.54 1.55 1.31
C HIS A 259 -13.44 1.83 0.28
N PHE A 260 -12.27 1.22 0.44
CA PHE A 260 -11.17 1.29 -0.52
C PHE A 260 -11.59 0.78 -1.91
N GLU A 261 -12.25 -0.38 -1.97
CA GLU A 261 -12.78 -0.95 -3.22
C GLU A 261 -13.77 0.00 -3.92
N ASN A 262 -14.67 0.64 -3.17
CA ASN A 262 -15.59 1.64 -3.70
C ASN A 262 -14.88 2.88 -4.24
N LEU A 263 -13.79 3.32 -3.59
CA LEU A 263 -13.00 4.43 -4.07
C LEU A 263 -12.28 4.08 -5.38
N GLN A 264 -11.68 2.89 -5.47
CA GLN A 264 -10.97 2.42 -6.66
C GLN A 264 -11.79 2.50 -7.95
N ALA A 265 -13.09 2.21 -7.87
CA ALA A 265 -13.97 2.28 -9.03
C ALA A 265 -14.06 3.70 -9.65
N ASN A 266 -13.79 4.76 -8.89
CA ASN A 266 -13.78 6.13 -9.42
C ASN A 266 -12.53 6.47 -10.22
N ASN A 267 -11.46 5.66 -10.13
CA ASN A 267 -10.27 5.84 -10.94
C ASN A 267 -10.50 5.51 -12.43
N PHE A 268 -11.60 4.81 -12.77
CA PHE A 268 -11.90 4.32 -14.12
C PHE A 268 -13.01 5.11 -14.82
N ARG A 269 -13.10 6.41 -14.54
CA ARG A 269 -14.05 7.37 -15.12
C ARG A 269 -13.53 8.79 -14.93
N GLU A 270 -14.20 9.76 -15.56
CA GLU A 270 -13.96 11.17 -15.27
C GLU A 270 -14.19 11.49 -13.78
N PRO A 271 -13.40 12.39 -13.18
CA PRO A 271 -13.50 12.70 -11.76
C PRO A 271 -14.92 13.13 -11.34
N PRO A 272 -15.60 12.37 -10.47
CA PRO A 272 -17.03 12.57 -10.21
C PRO A 272 -17.35 13.78 -9.32
N ASN A 273 -16.35 14.37 -8.66
CA ASN A 273 -16.51 15.55 -7.81
C ASN A 273 -15.17 16.30 -7.65
N SER A 274 -15.20 17.45 -6.97
CA SER A 274 -14.02 18.31 -6.77
C SER A 274 -12.87 17.62 -6.04
N ALA A 275 -13.14 16.75 -5.06
CA ALA A 275 -12.09 16.02 -4.35
C ALA A 275 -11.32 15.09 -5.29
N TRP A 276 -12.01 14.41 -6.21
CA TRP A 276 -11.37 13.58 -7.25
C TRP A 276 -10.66 14.42 -8.32
N GLN A 277 -11.21 15.57 -8.70
CA GLN A 277 -10.57 16.49 -9.65
C GLN A 277 -9.24 16.99 -9.10
N GLU A 278 -9.23 17.43 -7.84
CA GLU A 278 -8.02 17.87 -7.14
C GLU A 278 -7.03 16.72 -6.96
N ALA A 279 -7.48 15.53 -6.52
CA ALA A 279 -6.63 14.36 -6.36
C ALA A 279 -5.87 14.00 -7.64
N TRP A 280 -6.58 13.95 -8.78
CA TRP A 280 -5.96 13.70 -10.08
C TRP A 280 -5.02 14.84 -10.50
N LYS A 281 -5.40 16.10 -10.28
CA LYS A 281 -4.54 17.25 -10.60
C LYS A 281 -3.22 17.20 -9.84
N ILE A 282 -3.28 16.93 -8.53
CA ILE A 282 -2.09 16.77 -7.69
C ILE A 282 -1.25 15.59 -8.19
N THR A 283 -1.89 14.45 -8.47
CA THR A 283 -1.19 13.26 -9.00
C THR A 283 -0.42 13.57 -10.28
N ASP A 284 -1.06 14.23 -11.25
CA ASP A 284 -0.46 14.60 -12.52
C ASP A 284 0.72 15.57 -12.33
N GLU A 285 0.57 16.58 -11.44
CA GLU A 285 1.65 17.53 -11.14
C GLU A 285 2.82 16.86 -10.42
N LEU A 286 2.57 15.91 -9.52
CA LEU A 286 3.63 15.16 -8.82
C LEU A 286 4.41 14.25 -9.78
N ILE A 287 3.72 13.50 -10.66
CA ILE A 287 4.37 12.68 -11.69
C ILE A 287 5.16 13.56 -12.66
N GLY A 288 4.58 14.68 -13.10
CA GLY A 288 5.26 15.65 -13.96
C GLY A 288 6.49 16.28 -13.30
N THR A 289 6.44 16.51 -11.98
CA THR A 289 7.57 16.99 -11.18
C THR A 289 8.67 15.93 -11.10
N MET A 290 8.32 14.67 -10.84
CA MET A 290 9.28 13.56 -10.88
C MET A 290 9.97 13.46 -12.24
N ALA A 291 9.20 13.53 -13.33
CA ALA A 291 9.72 13.46 -14.70
C ALA A 291 10.76 14.56 -14.96
N LYS A 292 10.43 15.81 -14.62
CA LYS A 292 11.33 16.96 -14.78
C LYS A 292 12.61 16.79 -13.98
N GLU A 293 12.52 16.48 -12.69
CA GLU A 293 13.70 16.32 -11.83
C GLU A 293 14.64 15.19 -12.29
N VAL A 294 14.06 14.09 -12.79
CA VAL A 294 14.83 12.96 -13.31
C VAL A 294 15.55 13.33 -14.59
N GLN A 295 14.87 13.99 -15.52
CA GLN A 295 15.45 14.46 -16.79
C GLN A 295 16.51 15.54 -16.58
N GLU A 296 16.29 16.49 -15.66
CA GLU A 296 17.26 17.55 -15.31
C GLU A 296 18.57 16.96 -14.76
N LYS A 297 18.52 15.78 -14.14
CA LYS A 297 19.69 15.04 -13.66
C LYS A 297 20.26 14.07 -14.71
N GLY A 298 19.76 14.10 -15.93
CA GLY A 298 20.26 13.31 -17.05
C GLY A 298 19.87 11.82 -17.02
N ALA A 299 18.88 11.45 -16.21
CA ALA A 299 18.33 10.10 -16.16
C ALA A 299 17.01 10.00 -16.95
N GLU A 300 16.64 8.79 -17.36
CA GLU A 300 15.37 8.54 -18.05
C GLU A 300 14.24 8.29 -17.04
N PHE A 301 13.11 8.98 -17.21
CA PHE A 301 11.91 8.72 -16.41
C PHE A 301 10.92 7.85 -17.18
N LYS A 302 10.37 6.84 -16.50
CA LYS A 302 9.34 5.94 -17.05
C LYS A 302 8.27 5.67 -16.01
N VAL A 303 7.06 5.37 -16.47
CA VAL A 303 5.94 4.97 -15.62
C VAL A 303 5.47 3.58 -16.04
N ALA A 304 5.48 2.60 -15.13
CA ALA A 304 4.79 1.33 -15.31
C ALA A 304 3.42 1.40 -14.63
N LYS A 305 2.35 1.24 -15.39
CA LYS A 305 0.99 1.30 -14.84
C LYS A 305 0.60 -0.05 -14.25
N VAL A 306 0.49 -0.09 -12.93
CA VAL A 306 0.05 -1.25 -12.14
C VAL A 306 -1.49 -1.23 -12.06
N MET A 307 -2.10 -2.34 -12.48
CA MET A 307 -3.54 -2.59 -12.52
C MET A 307 -4.20 -2.98 -11.18
N THR A 308 -5.52 -2.98 -11.12
CA THR A 308 -6.25 -3.62 -10.00
C THR A 308 -6.52 -5.10 -10.30
N PRO A 309 -6.65 -5.97 -9.27
CA PRO A 309 -6.99 -7.38 -9.49
C PRO A 309 -8.28 -7.58 -10.29
N MET A 310 -9.23 -6.65 -10.17
CA MET A 310 -10.53 -6.73 -10.83
C MET A 310 -10.43 -6.58 -12.35
N ARG A 311 -9.45 -5.83 -12.88
CA ARG A 311 -9.26 -5.66 -14.34
C ARG A 311 -8.79 -6.95 -15.01
N VAL A 312 -8.01 -7.76 -14.30
CA VAL A 312 -7.33 -8.98 -14.81
C VAL A 312 -7.88 -10.26 -14.17
N HIS A 313 -9.12 -10.21 -13.69
CA HIS A 313 -9.79 -11.39 -13.16
C HIS A 313 -10.05 -12.42 -14.28
N PRO A 314 -9.75 -13.73 -14.09
CA PRO A 314 -9.83 -14.74 -15.15
C PRO A 314 -11.24 -15.02 -15.67
N ASN A 315 -12.27 -14.77 -14.85
CA ASN A 315 -13.65 -14.88 -15.30
C ASN A 315 -14.11 -13.55 -15.96
N GLN A 316 -14.41 -13.60 -17.27
CA GLN A 316 -14.89 -12.45 -18.03
C GLN A 316 -16.28 -11.96 -17.58
N GLU A 317 -17.25 -12.86 -17.39
CA GLU A 317 -18.60 -12.50 -16.93
C GLU A 317 -18.55 -11.78 -15.57
N TRP A 318 -17.65 -12.22 -14.69
CA TRP A 318 -17.41 -11.57 -13.41
C TRP A 318 -16.92 -10.12 -13.60
N ARG A 319 -16.00 -9.87 -14.54
CA ARG A 319 -15.49 -8.52 -14.83
C ARG A 319 -16.58 -7.60 -15.36
N GLU A 320 -17.39 -8.10 -16.28
CA GLU A 320 -18.53 -7.35 -16.83
C GLU A 320 -19.58 -7.03 -15.76
N GLY A 321 -19.87 -8.01 -14.89
CA GLY A 321 -20.73 -7.81 -13.73
C GLY A 321 -20.17 -6.78 -12.75
N TYR A 322 -18.86 -6.85 -12.48
CA TYR A 322 -18.16 -5.92 -11.61
C TYR A 322 -18.22 -4.49 -12.13
N MET A 323 -18.00 -4.28 -13.44
CA MET A 323 -18.13 -2.95 -14.05
C MET A 323 -19.52 -2.36 -13.83
N LYS A 324 -20.57 -3.16 -14.01
CA LYS A 324 -21.96 -2.72 -13.82
C LYS A 324 -22.25 -2.36 -12.36
N ILE A 325 -21.85 -3.22 -11.42
CA ILE A 325 -22.08 -3.01 -9.97
C ILE A 325 -21.34 -1.76 -9.48
N MET A 326 -20.10 -1.56 -9.93
CA MET A 326 -19.24 -0.48 -9.47
C MET A 326 -19.36 0.81 -10.30
N ASN A 327 -20.19 0.80 -11.34
CA ASN A 327 -20.35 1.89 -12.31
C ASN A 327 -19.01 2.34 -12.91
N ILE A 328 -18.19 1.36 -13.33
CA ILE A 328 -16.95 1.59 -14.06
C ILE A 328 -17.29 1.83 -15.52
N GLN A 329 -16.81 2.94 -16.08
CA GLN A 329 -17.13 3.36 -17.44
C GLN A 329 -16.09 2.91 -18.45
N ASP A 330 -14.80 3.06 -18.13
CA ASP A 330 -13.71 2.77 -19.06
C ASP A 330 -12.46 2.28 -18.29
N TRP A 331 -12.12 0.99 -18.45
CA TRP A 331 -10.89 0.42 -17.90
C TRP A 331 -9.62 1.10 -18.42
N SER A 332 -9.67 1.67 -19.62
CA SER A 332 -8.54 2.32 -20.27
C SER A 332 -8.38 3.80 -19.87
N TYR A 333 -9.33 4.38 -19.12
CA TYR A 333 -9.29 5.78 -18.71
C TYR A 333 -7.97 6.19 -18.04
N PRO A 334 -7.46 5.44 -17.02
CA PRO A 334 -6.16 5.75 -16.41
C PRO A 334 -4.99 5.68 -17.39
N THR A 335 -5.01 4.71 -18.31
CA THR A 335 -3.95 4.52 -19.31
C THR A 335 -3.84 5.73 -20.20
N LYS A 336 -4.99 6.15 -20.77
CA LYS A 336 -5.06 7.31 -21.67
C LYS A 336 -4.58 8.57 -20.96
N ARG A 337 -4.99 8.76 -19.71
CA ARG A 337 -4.55 9.91 -18.90
C ARG A 337 -3.04 9.92 -18.70
N LEU A 338 -2.44 8.79 -18.29
CA LEU A 338 -1.00 8.68 -18.09
C LEU A 338 -0.22 8.84 -19.40
N GLN A 339 -0.74 8.32 -20.53
CA GLN A 339 -0.13 8.50 -21.85
C GLN A 339 -0.11 9.98 -22.27
N ASN A 340 -1.24 10.68 -22.14
CA ASN A 340 -1.32 12.11 -22.42
C ASN A 340 -0.38 12.93 -21.51
N LEU A 341 -0.26 12.53 -20.23
CA LEU A 341 0.69 13.14 -19.31
C LEU A 341 2.14 12.88 -19.75
N GLY A 342 2.43 11.65 -20.22
CA GLY A 342 3.72 11.27 -20.79
C GLY A 342 4.11 12.08 -22.01
N GLU A 343 3.16 12.40 -22.90
CA GLU A 343 3.37 13.31 -24.02
C GLU A 343 3.71 14.73 -23.55
N THR A 344 3.06 15.21 -22.48
CA THR A 344 3.27 16.56 -21.93
C THR A 344 4.63 16.71 -21.24
N TYR A 345 5.07 15.68 -20.51
CA TYR A 345 6.30 15.71 -19.70
C TYR A 345 7.43 14.86 -20.28
N ASN A 346 7.29 14.40 -21.54
CA ASN A 346 8.27 13.62 -22.27
C ASN A 346 8.76 12.35 -21.55
N PHE A 347 7.82 11.52 -21.07
CA PHE A 347 8.13 10.20 -20.52
C PHE A 347 7.29 9.10 -21.17
N SER A 348 7.80 7.87 -21.18
CA SER A 348 7.08 6.72 -21.72
C SER A 348 6.31 5.96 -20.63
N VAL A 349 5.10 5.51 -20.97
CA VAL A 349 4.29 4.62 -20.13
C VAL A 349 4.44 3.18 -20.61
N ILE A 350 4.78 2.27 -19.68
CA ILE A 350 4.75 0.82 -19.89
C ILE A 350 3.40 0.32 -19.39
N ASP A 351 2.55 -0.11 -20.33
CA ASP A 351 1.24 -0.67 -19.97
C ASP A 351 1.35 -2.15 -19.61
N LEU A 352 1.11 -2.48 -18.34
CA LEU A 352 1.05 -3.86 -17.86
C LEU A 352 -0.35 -4.46 -18.01
N VAL A 353 -1.40 -3.65 -18.22
CA VAL A 353 -2.79 -4.14 -18.20
C VAL A 353 -3.08 -5.08 -19.36
N GLU A 354 -2.83 -4.64 -20.59
CA GLU A 354 -3.20 -5.43 -21.77
C GLU A 354 -2.41 -6.76 -21.84
N PRO A 355 -1.08 -6.79 -21.64
CA PRO A 355 -0.35 -8.05 -21.61
C PRO A 355 -0.80 -9.00 -20.48
N PHE A 356 -1.19 -8.47 -19.31
CA PHE A 356 -1.78 -9.30 -18.26
C PHE A 356 -3.14 -9.85 -18.66
N ASP A 357 -3.99 -9.03 -19.29
CA ASP A 357 -5.31 -9.45 -19.73
C ASP A 357 -5.21 -10.55 -20.79
N ASP A 358 -4.32 -10.39 -21.77
CA ASP A 358 -4.07 -11.40 -22.80
C ASP A 358 -3.55 -12.70 -22.17
N TYR A 359 -2.56 -12.61 -21.27
CA TYR A 359 -2.04 -13.78 -20.57
C TYR A 359 -3.13 -14.54 -19.81
N VAL A 360 -3.99 -13.82 -19.07
CA VAL A 360 -5.07 -14.43 -18.28
C VAL A 360 -6.19 -14.99 -19.16
N ARG A 361 -6.44 -14.40 -20.34
CA ARG A 361 -7.40 -14.92 -21.31
C ARG A 361 -6.93 -16.23 -21.92
N GLU A 362 -5.63 -16.34 -22.21
CA GLU A 362 -5.00 -17.57 -22.73
C GLU A 362 -4.77 -18.62 -21.64
N ASN A 363 -4.52 -18.18 -20.41
CA ASN A 363 -4.21 -19.01 -19.25
C ASN A 363 -5.09 -18.56 -18.08
N PRO A 364 -6.28 -19.16 -17.87
CA PRO A 364 -7.27 -18.68 -16.90
C PRO A 364 -6.83 -18.96 -15.45
N VAL A 365 -5.87 -18.17 -14.96
CA VAL A 365 -5.24 -18.27 -13.64
C VAL A 365 -5.36 -16.95 -12.88
N CYS A 366 -5.44 -17.03 -11.56
CA CYS A 366 -5.30 -15.84 -10.72
C CYS A 366 -3.84 -15.38 -10.70
N VAL A 367 -3.58 -14.14 -11.13
CA VAL A 367 -2.27 -13.48 -10.98
C VAL A 367 -2.18 -12.61 -9.70
N HIS A 368 -3.30 -12.51 -8.97
CA HIS A 368 -3.40 -11.90 -7.65
C HIS A 368 -3.87 -12.89 -6.59
N GLY A 369 -3.59 -12.58 -5.33
CA GLY A 369 -4.13 -13.27 -4.16
C GLY A 369 -3.40 -14.55 -3.77
N PHE A 370 -3.66 -14.99 -2.54
CA PHE A 370 -2.89 -16.04 -1.88
C PHE A 370 -3.78 -17.06 -1.17
N LYS A 371 -3.26 -18.27 -0.97
CA LYS A 371 -3.99 -19.38 -0.32
C LYS A 371 -4.40 -19.09 1.12
N ASN A 372 -3.62 -18.27 1.85
CA ASN A 372 -3.94 -17.86 3.22
C ASN A 372 -4.90 -16.66 3.29
N THR A 373 -5.28 -16.09 2.14
CA THR A 373 -6.26 -15.01 2.03
C THR A 373 -7.32 -15.38 0.98
N THR A 374 -7.51 -14.57 -0.05
CA THR A 374 -8.48 -14.79 -1.11
C THR A 374 -7.78 -14.70 -2.46
N MET A 375 -7.89 -15.76 -3.26
CA MET A 375 -7.32 -15.80 -4.61
C MET A 375 -8.01 -14.76 -5.52
N CYS A 376 -7.30 -14.30 -6.55
CA CYS A 376 -7.78 -13.31 -7.53
C CYS A 376 -8.13 -11.92 -6.94
N THR A 377 -7.65 -11.61 -5.73
CA THR A 377 -7.85 -10.32 -5.06
C THR A 377 -6.54 -9.86 -4.41
N GLY A 378 -6.46 -8.60 -3.97
CA GLY A 378 -5.28 -8.09 -3.25
C GLY A 378 -4.04 -7.96 -4.15
N HIS A 379 -2.88 -8.34 -3.61
CA HIS A 379 -1.58 -8.13 -4.27
C HIS A 379 -1.26 -9.19 -5.33
N TRP A 380 -0.29 -8.90 -6.19
CA TRP A 380 0.26 -9.90 -7.10
C TRP A 380 0.78 -11.11 -6.33
N ASN A 381 0.48 -12.30 -6.85
CA ASN A 381 1.19 -13.51 -6.44
C ASN A 381 2.47 -13.66 -7.27
N ALA A 382 3.18 -14.79 -7.09
CA ALA A 382 4.42 -15.05 -7.82
C ALA A 382 4.26 -14.99 -9.35
N THR A 383 3.11 -15.40 -9.89
CA THR A 383 2.82 -15.32 -11.33
C THR A 383 2.64 -13.88 -11.78
N GLY A 384 1.90 -13.07 -11.03
CA GLY A 384 1.73 -11.63 -11.32
C GLY A 384 3.06 -10.88 -11.29
N HIS A 385 3.88 -11.09 -10.26
CA HIS A 385 5.20 -10.46 -10.22
C HIS A 385 6.13 -10.93 -11.34
N LYS A 386 6.11 -12.23 -11.69
CA LYS A 386 6.88 -12.76 -12.82
C LYS A 386 6.50 -12.05 -14.12
N LEU A 387 5.20 -11.99 -14.42
CA LEU A 387 4.70 -11.38 -15.64
C LEU A 387 5.05 -9.88 -15.71
N ALA A 388 4.86 -9.13 -14.63
CA ALA A 388 5.27 -7.73 -14.56
C ALA A 388 6.77 -7.55 -14.82
N GLY A 389 7.62 -8.34 -14.18
CA GLY A 389 9.07 -8.24 -14.34
C GLY A 389 9.53 -8.55 -15.76
N GLU A 390 8.93 -9.58 -16.39
CA GLU A 390 9.22 -9.98 -17.78
C GLU A 390 8.80 -8.89 -18.78
N ILE A 391 7.58 -8.36 -18.67
CA ILE A 391 7.07 -7.31 -19.58
C ILE A 391 7.90 -6.03 -19.47
N ILE A 392 8.22 -5.59 -18.25
CA ILE A 392 9.00 -4.37 -18.05
C ILE A 392 10.42 -4.57 -18.60
N ALA A 393 11.07 -5.69 -18.29
CA ALA A 393 12.40 -6.00 -18.80
C ALA A 393 12.44 -6.04 -20.34
N GLU A 394 11.45 -6.67 -20.97
CA GLU A 394 11.34 -6.71 -22.44
C GLU A 394 11.18 -5.30 -23.03
N ASN A 395 10.36 -4.45 -22.42
CA ASN A 395 10.14 -3.07 -22.88
C ASN A 395 11.43 -2.23 -22.80
N LEU A 396 12.18 -2.38 -21.70
CA LEU A 396 13.45 -1.69 -21.50
C LEU A 396 14.54 -2.22 -22.43
N CYS A 397 14.66 -3.55 -22.55
CA CYS A 397 15.68 -4.19 -23.40
C CYS A 397 15.56 -3.84 -24.88
N LYS A 398 14.35 -3.58 -25.39
CA LYS A 398 14.14 -3.15 -26.79
C LYS A 398 14.59 -1.72 -27.09
N ARG A 399 14.81 -0.90 -26.05
CA ARG A 399 15.07 0.54 -26.16
C ARG A 399 16.49 0.94 -25.72
N LEU A 400 17.14 0.07 -24.96
CA LEU A 400 18.57 0.11 -24.66
C LEU A 400 19.33 -0.60 -25.76
#